data_AF-A0A6A5TIV9-F1
#
_entry.id   AF-A0A6A5TIV9-F1
#
_cell.length_a   1.000
_cell.length_b   1.000
_cell.length_c   1.000
_cell.angle_alpha   90.00
_cell.angle_beta   90.00
_cell.angle_gamma   90.00
#
_symmetry.space_group_name_H-M   'P 1'
#
loop_
_entity.id
_entity.type
_entity.pdbx_description
1 polymer ?
#
loop_
_entity_poly.entity_id
_entity_poly.type
_entity_poly.pdbx_seq_one_letter_code
_entity_poly.pdbx_strand_id
1 'polypeptide(L)' 'KLNLQQELELISYIKDLTKRGLPPTREMIQNFASLIATEPVSDAWVSVSVRVTPGFA' A
#
# COMPACT_ATOMS: atom_id res chain seq x y z
N LYS A 1 4.83 -6.49 12.06
CA LYS A 1 4.30 -7.81 11.66
C LYS A 1 3.20 -7.51 10.65
N LEU A 2 3.21 -8.13 9.46
CA LEU A 2 2.16 -7.91 8.48
C LEU A 2 0.85 -8.51 9.00
N ASN A 3 -0.25 -7.80 8.82
CA ASN A 3 -1.58 -8.35 9.07
C ASN A 3 -2.04 -9.18 7.87
N LEU A 4 -3.03 -10.05 8.08
CA LEU A 4 -3.54 -10.97 7.05
C LEU A 4 -3.90 -10.25 5.74
N GLN A 5 -4.45 -9.02 5.83
CA GLN A 5 -4.77 -8.19 4.67
C GLN A 5 -3.52 -7.76 3.89
N GLN A 6 -2.46 -7.36 4.58
CA GLN A 6 -1.20 -6.95 3.96
C GLN A 6 -0.48 -8.16 3.32
N GLU A 7 -0.59 -9.34 3.92
CA GLU A 7 -0.06 -10.57 3.31
C GLU A 7 -0.81 -10.93 2.02
N LEU A 8 -2.14 -10.77 1.98
CA LEU A 8 -2.94 -10.99 0.78
C LEU A 8 -2.62 -9.98 -0.33
N GLU A 9 -2.41 -8.71 0.01
CA GLU A 9 -1.98 -7.69 -0.95
C GLU A 9 -0.59 -7.99 -1.51
N LEU A 10 0.36 -8.41 -0.66
CA LEU A 10 1.69 -8.83 -1.09
C LEU A 10 1.62 -10.01 -2.06
N ILE A 11 0.79 -11.01 -1.77
CA ILE A 11 0.56 -12.16 -2.66
C ILE A 11 -0.06 -11.71 -3.99
N SER A 12 -1.02 -10.78 -3.97
CA SER A 12 -1.62 -10.23 -5.18
C SER A 12 -0.58 -9.51 -6.05
N TYR A 13 0.26 -8.68 -5.43
CA TYR A 13 1.34 -7.97 -6.11
C TYR A 13 2.33 -8.94 -6.78
N ILE A 14 2.75 -9.99 -6.08
CA ILE A 14 3.64 -11.03 -6.64
C ILE A 14 3.00 -11.75 -7.84
N LYS A 15 1.69 -12.06 -7.76
CA LYS A 15 0.96 -12.68 -8.87
C LYS A 15 0.90 -11.77 -10.09
N ASP A 16 0.70 -10.47 -9.90
CA ASP A 16 0.62 -9.52 -11.01
C ASP A 16 1.98 -9.24 -11.64
N LEU A 17 3.07 -9.24 -10.86
CA LEU A 17 4.43 -9.25 -11.39
C LEU A 17 4.69 -10.47 -12.28
N THR A 18 4.29 -11.65 -11.81
CA THR A 18 4.44 -12.91 -12.55
C THR A 18 3.64 -12.88 -13.85
N LYS A 19 2.40 -12.36 -13.85
CA LYS A 19 1.59 -12.17 -15.07
C LYS A 19 2.24 -11.21 -16.07
N ARG A 20 2.94 -10.19 -15.57
CA ARG A 20 3.68 -9.20 -16.38
C ARG A 20 5.02 -9.74 -16.91
N GLY A 21 5.41 -10.98 -16.56
CA GLY A 21 6.69 -11.55 -16.92
C GLY A 21 7.87 -10.97 -16.14
N LEU A 22 7.60 -10.26 -15.04
CA LEU A 22 8.63 -9.71 -14.17
C LEU A 22 8.93 -10.73 -13.06
N PRO A 23 10.18 -11.21 -12.94
CA PRO A 23 10.56 -12.09 -11.85
C PRO A 23 10.51 -11.31 -10.53
N PRO A 24 9.73 -11.74 -9.53
CA PRO A 24 9.70 -11.08 -8.24
C PRO A 24 11.07 -11.25 -7.56
N THR A 25 11.82 -10.15 -7.39
CA THR A 25 13.06 -10.17 -6.63
C THR A 25 12.77 -9.97 -5.15
N ARG A 26 13.66 -10.47 -4.30
CA ARG A 26 13.57 -10.32 -2.84
C ARG A 26 13.48 -8.85 -2.42
N GLU A 27 14.17 -7.97 -3.14
CA GLU A 27 14.18 -6.52 -2.91
C GLU A 27 12.83 -5.87 -3.24
N MET A 28 12.16 -6.26 -4.34
CA MET A 28 10.82 -5.78 -4.67
C MET A 28 9.79 -6.20 -3.62
N ILE A 29 9.88 -7.44 -3.15
CA ILE A 29 9.01 -7.96 -2.08
C ILE A 29 9.23 -7.18 -0.79
N GLN A 30 10.47 -6.89 -0.42
CA GLN A 30 10.78 -6.09 0.79
C GLN A 30 10.34 -4.63 0.66
N ASN A 31 10.53 -4.00 -0.49
CA ASN A 31 10.08 -2.63 -0.74
C ASN A 31 8.56 -2.53 -0.67
N PHE A 32 7.84 -3.46 -1.31
CA PHE A 32 6.38 -3.49 -1.27
C PHE A 32 5.85 -3.83 0.13
N ALA A 33 6.44 -4.82 0.81
CA ALA A 33 6.10 -5.16 2.19
C ALA A 33 6.33 -3.99 3.16
N SER A 34 7.39 -3.21 2.96
CA SER A 34 7.66 -2.01 3.77
C SER A 34 6.64 -0.92 3.51
N LEU A 35 6.23 -0.73 2.25
CA LEU A 35 5.22 0.24 1.84
C LEU A 35 3.83 -0.07 2.44
N ILE A 36 3.40 -1.33 2.40
CA ILE A 36 2.10 -1.73 2.98
C ILE A 36 2.16 -1.85 4.50
N ALA A 37 3.33 -2.13 5.09
CA ALA A 37 3.50 -2.21 6.55
C ALA A 37 3.40 -0.85 7.25
N THR A 38 3.66 0.26 6.54
CA THR A 38 3.65 1.61 7.12
C THR A 38 2.28 2.25 7.27
N GLU A 39 1.24 1.78 6.59
CA GLU A 39 -0.11 2.33 6.78
C GLU A 39 -1.20 1.27 6.60
N PRO A 40 -2.14 1.13 7.55
CA PRO A 40 -3.52 0.90 7.17
C PRO A 40 -4.02 2.23 6.60
N VAL A 41 -4.21 2.32 5.29
CA VAL A 41 -5.06 3.36 4.71
C VAL A 41 -6.44 3.15 5.31
N SER A 42 -6.68 3.82 6.42
CA SER A 42 -7.99 3.95 7.01
C SER A 42 -8.61 5.10 6.23
N ASP A 43 -9.70 4.82 5.51
CA ASP A 43 -10.60 5.79 4.85
C ASP A 43 -10.92 7.06 5.68
N ALA A 44 -10.63 7.05 6.99
CA ALA A 44 -10.73 8.17 7.91
C ALA A 44 -9.81 9.38 7.58
N TRP A 45 -8.73 9.24 6.80
CA TRP A 45 -7.82 10.36 6.51
C TRP A 45 -8.19 11.18 5.26
N VAL A 46 -8.78 10.57 4.24
CA VAL A 46 -9.07 11.28 2.97
C VAL A 46 -10.33 12.15 3.07
N SER A 47 -11.25 11.87 4.01
CA SER A 47 -12.43 12.73 4.22
C SER A 47 -12.16 13.95 5.11
N VAL A 48 -11.15 13.88 6.00
CA VAL A 48 -10.79 15.00 6.89
C VAL A 48 -9.82 16.00 6.24
N SER A 49 -9.17 15.64 5.13
CA SER A 49 -8.23 16.56 4.45
C SER A 49 -8.89 17.51 3.43
N VAL A 50 -10.23 17.48 3.28
CA VAL A 50 -10.99 18.45 2.46
C VAL A 50 -11.81 19.43 3.31
N ARG A 51 -11.71 19.37 4.65
CA ARG A 51 -12.43 20.29 5.56
C ARG A 51 -11.56 21.25 6.38
N VAL A 52 -10.23 21.20 6.28
CA VAL A 52 -9.36 22.11 7.05
C VAL A 52 -8.34 22.81 6.16
N THR A 53 -8.86 23.60 5.23
CA THR A 53 -8.21 24.84 4.80
C THR A 53 -9.15 25.99 5.14
N PRO A 54 -8.90 26.78 6.20
CA PRO A 54 -9.54 28.07 6.30
C PRO A 54 -9.00 28.90 5.14
N GLY A 55 -9.91 29.34 4.27
CA GLY A 55 -9.59 30.14 3.12
C GLY A 55 -8.74 31.34 3.50
N PHE A 56 -7.59 31.44 2.87
CA PHE A 56 -7.13 32.73 2.38
C PHE A 56 -8.12 33.17 1.28
N ALA A 57 -9.12 33.96 1.67
CA ALA A 57 -9.82 34.97 0.89
C ALA A 57 -10.81 35.71 1.80
#